data_AF-A0A1A0R5N0-F1
#
_entry.id   AF-A0A1A0R5N0-F1
#
_cell.length_a   1.000
_cell.length_b   1.000
_cell.length_c   1.000
_cell.angle_alpha   90.00
_cell.angle_beta   90.00
_cell.angle_gamma   90.00
#
_symmetry.space_group_name_H-M   'P 1'
#
loop_
_entity.id
_entity.type
_entity.pdbx_description
1 polymer ?
#
loop_
_entity_poly.entity_id
_entity_poly.type
_entity_poly.pdbx_seq_one_letter_code
_entity_poly.pdbx_strand_id
1 'polypeptide(L)'
;MTDKAVTQTWLVLVAITVGSWWLAPAQYSDALRASVPITALVLALTLIKSRLIIRQFMEVRTAPRWLKLATDGWLVALFGAIFTIYLI
;
A
#
# COMPACT_ATOMS: atom_id res chain seq x y z
N MET A 1 6.56 -18.87 14.23
CA MET A 1 6.18 -18.01 13.09
C MET A 1 6.32 -18.87 11.84
N THR A 2 5.22 -19.32 11.22
CA THR A 2 5.26 -20.30 10.11
C THR A 2 5.87 -19.67 8.86
N ASP A 3 6.91 -20.31 8.29
CA ASP A 3 7.68 -19.82 7.13
C ASP A 3 6.80 -19.30 5.99
N LYS A 4 5.65 -19.95 5.77
CA LYS A 4 4.64 -19.58 4.77
C LYS A 4 4.17 -18.12 4.85
N ALA A 5 4.00 -17.56 6.04
CA ALA A 5 3.52 -16.18 6.21
C ALA A 5 4.59 -15.15 5.82
N VAL A 6 5.86 -15.49 6.08
CA VAL A 6 7.01 -14.68 5.67
C VAL A 6 7.20 -14.75 4.16
N THR A 7 7.09 -15.94 3.56
CA THR A 7 7.15 -16.11 2.11
C THR A 7 6.04 -15.35 1.41
N GLN A 8 4.79 -15.40 1.90
CA GLN A 8 3.68 -14.61 1.32
C GLN A 8 3.93 -13.10 1.42
N THR A 9 4.44 -12.63 2.57
CA THR A 9 4.80 -11.22 2.78
C THR A 9 5.84 -10.77 1.77
N TRP A 10 6.89 -11.58 1.62
CA TRP A 10 7.97 -11.32 0.68
C TRP A 10 7.45 -11.29 -0.77
N LEU A 11 6.61 -12.26 -1.16
CA LEU A 11 6.04 -12.35 -2.51
C LEU A 11 5.14 -11.15 -2.82
N VAL A 12 4.33 -10.69 -1.86
CA VAL A 12 3.53 -9.47 -1.99
C VAL A 12 4.41 -8.23 -2.14
N LEU A 13 5.47 -8.11 -1.34
CA LEU A 13 6.41 -6.98 -1.44
C LEU A 13 7.15 -6.96 -2.78
N VAL A 14 7.59 -8.12 -3.26
CA VAL A 14 8.23 -8.25 -4.58
C VAL A 14 7.24 -7.89 -5.69
N ALA A 15 6.00 -8.39 -5.64
CA ALA A 15 4.97 -8.06 -6.61
C ALA A 15 4.65 -6.56 -6.63
N ILE A 16 4.58 -5.91 -5.46
CA ILE A 16 4.41 -4.45 -5.36
C ILE A 16 5.61 -3.72 -5.97
N THR A 17 6.83 -4.21 -5.72
CA THR A 17 8.07 -3.58 -6.20
C THR A 17 8.18 -3.69 -7.73
N VAL A 18 7.89 -4.87 -8.29
CA VAL A 18 7.87 -5.10 -9.75
C VAL A 18 6.69 -4.36 -10.41
N GLY A 19 5.52 -4.32 -9.77
CA GLY A 19 4.36 -3.57 -10.25
C GLY A 19 4.62 -2.07 -10.31
N SER A 20 5.33 -1.51 -9.32
CA SER A 20 5.79 -0.11 -9.33
C SER A 20 6.67 0.19 -10.54
N TRP A 21 7.53 -0.75 -10.93
CA TRP A 21 8.38 -0.59 -12.12
C TRP A 21 7.58 -0.54 -13.42
N TRP A 22 6.38 -1.10 -13.48
CA TRP A 22 5.50 -0.99 -14.66
C TRP A 22 4.82 0.37 -14.78
N LEU A 23 4.73 1.14 -13.70
CA LEU A 23 4.29 2.53 -13.78
C LEU A 23 5.41 3.45 -14.31
N ALA A 24 6.66 3.00 -14.28
CA ALA A 24 7.82 3.80 -14.65
C ALA A 24 8.04 3.99 -16.17
N PRO A 25 7.61 3.09 -17.08
CA PRO A 25 7.62 3.37 -18.52
C PRO A 25 6.54 4.36 -18.96
N ALA A 26 5.39 4.41 -18.27
CA ALA A 26 4.26 5.27 -18.65
C ALA A 26 4.53 6.77 -18.47
N GLN A 27 5.57 7.13 -17.72
CA GLN A 27 6.01 8.52 -17.48
C GLN A 27 6.96 9.05 -18.57
N TYR A 28 7.42 8.21 -19.51
CA TYR A 28 8.38 8.63 -20.55
C TYR A 28 7.75 8.94 -21.91
N SER A 29 6.54 8.46 -22.20
CA SER A 29 5.87 8.70 -23.49
C SER A 29 4.62 9.54 -23.31
N ASP A 30 4.78 10.82 -23.60
CA ASP A 30 3.74 11.79 -23.95
C ASP A 30 2.75 12.22 -22.85
N ALA A 31 2.94 13.47 -22.40
CA ALA A 31 2.14 14.23 -21.45
C ALA A 31 2.01 13.62 -20.04
N LEU A 32 2.55 14.32 -19.04
CA LEU A 32 2.15 14.19 -17.63
C LEU A 32 0.65 14.54 -17.49
N ARG A 33 -0.25 13.67 -17.95
CA ARG A 33 -1.65 13.71 -17.54
C ARG A 33 -1.71 12.98 -16.21
N ALA A 34 -2.04 13.74 -15.17
CA ALA A 34 -2.39 13.21 -13.85
C ALA A 34 -3.50 12.16 -14.04
N SER A 35 -3.08 10.91 -14.17
CA SER A 35 -3.97 9.82 -14.52
C SER A 35 -4.49 9.28 -13.21
N VAL A 36 -5.72 9.66 -12.88
CA VAL A 36 -6.47 9.15 -11.73
C VAL A 36 -6.29 7.64 -11.49
N PRO A 37 -6.34 6.76 -12.51
CA PRO A 37 -6.11 5.32 -12.29
C PRO A 37 -4.67 4.98 -11.85
N ILE A 38 -3.67 5.71 -12.33
CA ILE A 38 -2.26 5.50 -11.95
C ILE A 38 -2.06 5.93 -10.49
N THR A 39 -2.57 7.10 -10.11
CA THR A 39 -2.50 7.60 -8.73
C THR A 39 -3.24 6.68 -7.77
N ALA A 40 -4.43 6.20 -8.15
CA ALA A 40 -5.21 5.23 -7.36
C ALA A 40 -4.43 3.92 -7.15
N LEU A 41 -3.75 3.42 -8.20
CA LEU A 41 -2.97 2.19 -8.14
C LEU A 41 -1.74 2.35 -7.22
N VAL A 42 -1.01 3.46 -7.32
CA VAL A 42 0.12 3.78 -6.41
C VAL A 42 -0.36 3.84 -4.96
N LEU A 43 -1.48 4.53 -4.71
CA LEU A 43 -2.05 4.64 -3.37
C LEU A 43 -2.46 3.27 -2.82
N ALA A 44 -3.10 2.43 -3.62
CA ALA A 44 -3.48 1.08 -3.23
C ALA A 44 -2.27 0.21 -2.87
N LEU A 45 -1.23 0.20 -3.73
CA LEU A 45 0.01 -0.53 -3.48
C LEU A 45 0.71 -0.05 -2.20
N THR A 46 0.75 1.27 -1.99
CA THR A 46 1.36 1.87 -0.79
C THR A 46 0.56 1.53 0.47
N LEU A 47 -0.77 1.55 0.42
CA LEU A 47 -1.64 1.15 1.54
C LEU A 47 -1.43 -0.31 1.92
N ILE A 48 -1.37 -1.21 0.93
CA ILE A 48 -1.11 -2.64 1.14
C ILE A 48 0.25 -2.82 1.82
N LYS A 49 1.30 -2.18 1.28
CA LYS A 49 2.66 -2.26 1.83
C LYS A 49 2.72 -1.78 3.28
N SER A 50 2.13 -0.62 3.58
CA SER A 50 2.09 -0.04 4.93
C SER A 50 1.37 -0.95 5.92
N ARG A 51 0.20 -1.50 5.55
CA ARG A 51 -0.56 -2.44 6.40
C ARG A 51 0.24 -3.69 6.72
N LEU A 52 1.00 -4.17 5.74
CA LEU A 52 1.84 -5.36 5.87
C LEU A 52 3.02 -5.10 6.80
N ILE A 53 3.70 -3.96 6.67
CA ILE A 53 4.78 -3.54 7.59
C ILE A 53 4.27 -3.41 9.02
N ILE A 54 3.16 -2.71 9.23
CA ILE A 54 2.57 -2.49 10.55
C ILE A 54 2.20 -3.81 11.22
N ARG A 55 1.55 -4.73 10.49
CA ARG A 55 1.15 -6.03 11.07
C ARG A 55 2.32 -6.96 11.33
N GLN A 56 3.29 -7.02 10.42
CA GLN A 56 4.33 -8.05 10.45
C GLN A 56 5.58 -7.62 11.23
N PHE A 57 5.93 -6.33 11.21
CA PHE A 57 7.18 -5.83 11.79
C PHE A 57 7.02 -5.03 13.09
N MET A 58 5.84 -4.42 13.34
CA MET A 58 5.60 -3.66 14.58
C MET A 58 4.91 -4.46 15.69
N GLU A 59 4.94 -5.80 15.62
CA GLU A 59 4.25 -6.72 16.56
C GLU A 59 2.76 -6.44 16.77
N VAL A 60 2.13 -5.62 15.92
CA VAL A 60 0.69 -5.32 16.00
C VAL A 60 -0.14 -6.59 15.80
N ARG A 61 0.45 -7.67 15.25
CA ARG A 61 -0.18 -9.00 15.17
C ARG A 61 -0.49 -9.63 16.53
N THR A 62 0.35 -9.43 17.55
CA THR A 62 0.12 -9.88 18.94
C THR A 62 -0.62 -8.83 19.78
N ALA A 63 -0.69 -7.58 19.30
CA ALA A 63 -1.40 -6.49 19.96
C ALA A 63 -2.94 -6.70 20.03
N PRO A 64 -3.60 -6.09 21.04
CA PRO A 64 -5.05 -6.14 21.22
C PRO A 64 -5.83 -5.66 19.98
N ARG A 65 -7.01 -6.26 19.76
CA ARG A 65 -7.84 -6.05 18.56
C ARG A 65 -8.18 -4.58 18.28
N TRP A 66 -8.28 -3.76 19.33
CA TRP A 66 -8.56 -2.32 19.20
C TRP A 66 -7.41 -1.56 18.54
N LEU A 67 -6.15 -1.89 18.88
CA LEU A 67 -4.98 -1.28 18.25
C LEU A 67 -4.89 -1.63 16.76
N LYS A 68 -5.19 -2.89 16.42
CA LYS A 68 -5.28 -3.35 15.03
C LYS A 68 -6.31 -2.54 14.25
N LEU A 69 -7.52 -2.36 14.80
CA LEU A 69 -8.59 -1.60 14.14
C LEU A 69 -8.24 -0.12 14.01
N ALA A 70 -7.65 0.48 15.04
CA ALA A 70 -7.24 1.87 15.04
C ALA A 70 -6.20 2.15 13.94
N THR A 71 -5.18 1.30 13.80
CA THR A 71 -4.16 1.49 12.76
C THR A 71 -4.68 1.24 11.35
N ASP A 72 -5.59 0.27 11.18
CA ASP A 72 -6.25 -0.01 9.89
C ASP A 72 -7.17 1.15 9.50
N GLY A 73 -7.98 1.63 10.45
CA GLY A 73 -8.86 2.79 10.26
C GLY A 73 -8.09 4.06 9.96
N TRP A 74 -6.98 4.30 10.67
CA TRP A 74 -6.09 5.43 10.40
C TRP A 74 -5.48 5.38 8.99
N LEU A 75 -5.03 4.20 8.55
CA LEU A 75 -4.53 4.01 7.18
C LEU A 75 -5.61 4.29 6.14
N VAL A 76 -6.82 3.74 6.32
CA VAL A 76 -7.93 3.97 5.39
C VAL A 76 -8.31 5.46 5.35
N ALA A 77 -8.37 6.12 6.50
CA ALA A 77 -8.67 7.54 6.58
C ALA A 77 -7.61 8.40 5.88
N LEU A 78 -6.32 8.14 6.13
CA LEU A 78 -5.22 8.87 5.51
C LEU A 78 -5.22 8.73 3.98
N PHE A 79 -5.29 7.50 3.48
CA PHE A 79 -5.28 7.25 2.04
C PHE A 79 -6.57 7.75 1.36
N GLY A 80 -7.71 7.62 2.03
CA GLY A 80 -8.98 8.19 1.56
C GLY A 80 -8.91 9.72 1.46
N ALA A 81 -8.31 10.38 2.45
CA ALA A 81 -8.12 11.83 2.43
C ALA A 81 -7.17 12.27 1.30
N ILE A 82 -6.03 11.60 1.13
CA ILE A 82 -5.08 11.88 0.04
C ILE A 82 -5.75 11.71 -1.32
N PHE A 83 -6.51 10.62 -1.51
CA PHE A 83 -7.21 10.38 -2.77
C PHE A 83 -8.31 11.41 -3.02
N THR A 84 -9.06 11.79 -1.99
CA THR A 84 -10.11 12.83 -2.09
C THR A 84 -9.51 14.19 -2.46
N ILE A 85 -8.41 14.58 -1.81
CA ILE A 85 -7.69 15.84 -2.13
C ILE A 85 -7.20 15.82 -3.57
N TYR A 86 -6.74 14.67 -4.07
CA TYR A 86 -6.29 14.54 -5.45
C TYR A 86 -7.44 14.64 -6.48
N LEU A 87 -8.67 14.30 -6.10
CA LEU A 87 -9.84 14.36 -6.97
C LEU A 87 -10.52 15.74 -7.02
N ILE A 88 -10.19 16.62 -6.07
CA ILE A 88 -10.71 18.00 -5.96
C ILE A 88 -9.75 18.95 -6.67
#